data_AF-A0A1F9RED0-F1
#
_entry.id   AF-A0A1F9RED0-F1
#
_cell.length_a   1.000
_cell.length_b   1.000
_cell.length_c   1.000
_cell.angle_alpha   90.00
_cell.angle_beta   90.00
_cell.angle_gamma   90.00
#
_symmetry.space_group_name_H-M   'P 1'
#
loop_
_entity.id
_entity.type
_entity.pdbx_description
1 polymer ?
#
loop_
_entity_poly.entity_id
_entity_poly.type
_entity_poly.pdbx_seq_one_letter_code
_entity_poly.pdbx_strand_id
1 'polypeptide(L)'
;MTIPGALLWIVGYCTVFALLWAWGLVWILERKEKKYLQGSLSFTDAFLAGSFFLIAVYISNIIVLLRWQRFGIFYNIALVTALAGFMLYKETEYKTRAAMRNRRLRAEVRLLEFHLTKDASNAAYYERLSELYEQLGEKRAALDTARLGAKLEPTVRNSWRVKRLEDGQ
;
A
#
# COMPACT_ATOMS: atom_id res chain seq x y z
N MET A 1 -27.45 32.65 27.90
CA MET A 1 -27.73 31.81 26.72
C MET A 1 -27.37 30.38 27.06
N THR A 2 -28.34 29.55 27.43
CA THR A 2 -28.14 28.12 27.67
C THR A 2 -28.06 27.42 26.32
N ILE A 3 -26.88 26.88 25.98
CA ILE A 3 -26.76 25.99 24.82
C ILE A 3 -27.69 24.80 25.09
N PRO A 4 -28.69 24.53 24.24
CA PRO A 4 -29.61 23.41 24.47
C PRO A 4 -28.79 22.12 24.44
N GLY A 5 -28.98 21.24 25.43
CA GLY A 5 -28.19 20.00 25.58
C GLY A 5 -28.12 19.15 24.30
N ALA A 6 -29.15 19.22 23.45
CA ALA A 6 -29.18 18.58 22.14
C ALA A 6 -28.03 19.02 21.20
N LEU A 7 -27.60 20.29 21.27
CA LEU A 7 -26.55 20.82 20.40
C LEU A 7 -25.17 20.28 20.80
N LEU A 8 -24.92 20.10 22.10
CA LEU A 8 -23.69 19.45 22.60
C LEU A 8 -23.61 17.99 22.12
N TRP A 9 -24.72 17.25 22.14
CA TRP A 9 -24.78 15.88 21.62
C TRP A 9 -24.51 15.82 20.11
N ILE A 10 -25.07 16.74 19.33
CA ILE A 10 -24.83 16.81 17.88
C ILE A 10 -23.35 17.08 17.60
N VAL A 11 -22.76 18.07 18.28
CA VAL A 11 -21.33 18.39 18.10
C VAL A 11 -20.47 17.17 18.46
N GLY A 12 -20.71 16.54 19.62
CA GLY A 12 -19.99 15.34 20.04
C GLY A 12 -20.09 14.20 19.03
N TYR A 13 -21.29 13.93 18.52
CA TYR A 13 -21.51 12.93 17.47
C TYR A 13 -20.73 13.25 16.19
N CYS A 14 -20.83 14.49 15.68
CA CYS A 14 -20.12 14.92 14.47
C CYS A 14 -18.61 14.77 14.63
N THR A 15 -18.06 15.15 15.79
CA THR A 15 -16.62 15.02 16.06
C THR A 15 -16.18 13.56 16.04
N VAL A 16 -16.86 12.68 16.78
CA VAL A 16 -16.51 11.25 16.83
C VAL A 16 -16.66 10.60 15.46
N PHE A 17 -17.74 10.91 14.73
CA PHE A 17 -17.96 10.36 13.40
C PHE A 17 -16.88 10.80 12.41
N ALA A 18 -16.54 12.09 12.37
CA ALA A 18 -15.49 12.61 11.50
C ALA A 18 -14.12 12.00 11.82
N LEU A 19 -13.81 11.80 13.11
CA LEU A 19 -12.58 11.13 13.54
C LEU A 19 -12.53 9.67 13.06
N LEU A 20 -13.60 8.90 13.26
CA LEU A 20 -13.67 7.50 12.81
C LEU A 20 -13.59 7.40 11.29
N TRP A 21 -14.24 8.31 10.56
CA TRP A 21 -14.21 8.34 9.11
C TRP A 21 -12.81 8.66 8.58
N ALA A 22 -12.16 9.69 9.13
CA ALA A 22 -10.80 10.07 8.77
C ALA A 22 -9.78 8.97 9.13
N TRP A 23 -9.94 8.33 10.29
CA TRP A 23 -9.13 7.17 10.68
C TRP A 23 -9.29 6.02 9.68
N GLY A 24 -10.51 5.68 9.28
CA GLY A 24 -10.77 4.67 8.27
C GLY A 24 -10.12 5.00 6.92
N LEU A 25 -10.20 6.26 6.48
CA LEU A 25 -9.55 6.71 5.24
C LEU A 25 -8.03 6.57 5.30
N VAL A 26 -7.39 7.06 6.37
CA VAL A 26 -5.93 6.93 6.56
C VAL A 26 -5.51 5.47 6.62
N TRP A 27 -6.27 4.63 7.32
CA TRP A 27 -6.00 3.20 7.40
C TRP A 27 -6.07 2.51 6.02
N ILE A 28 -7.03 2.88 5.16
CA ILE A 28 -7.12 2.38 3.78
C ILE A 28 -5.89 2.79 2.97
N LEU A 29 -5.43 4.04 3.12
CA LEU A 29 -4.26 4.56 2.40
C LEU A 29 -2.96 3.89 2.86
N GLU A 30 -2.75 3.73 4.18
CA GLU A 30 -1.58 3.02 4.73
C GLU A 30 -1.51 1.55 4.31
N ARG A 31 -2.66 0.92 4.08
CA ARG A 31 -2.74 -0.50 3.68
C ARG A 31 -1.99 -0.78 2.37
N LYS A 32 -1.84 0.23 1.50
CA LYS A 32 -1.05 0.15 0.26
C LYS A 32 0.40 -0.24 0.52
N GLU A 33 1.03 0.37 1.52
CA GLU A 33 2.44 0.18 1.84
C GLU A 33 2.65 -1.16 2.54
N LYS A 34 1.87 -1.40 3.61
CA LYS A 34 2.00 -2.59 4.45
C LYS A 34 1.72 -3.90 3.72
N LYS A 35 0.72 -3.93 2.82
CA LYS A 35 0.29 -5.17 2.15
C LYS A 35 0.89 -5.38 0.76
N TYR A 36 1.12 -4.31 0.01
CA TYR A 36 1.50 -4.42 -1.41
C TYR A 36 2.92 -3.90 -1.70
N LEU A 37 3.65 -3.38 -0.71
CA LEU A 37 5.02 -2.86 -0.87
C LEU A 37 5.12 -1.85 -2.03
N GLN A 38 4.07 -1.05 -2.24
CA GLN A 38 3.94 -0.11 -3.36
C GLN A 38 4.26 1.33 -2.92
N GLY A 39 5.55 1.59 -2.71
CA GLY A 39 6.10 2.91 -2.38
C GLY A 39 5.75 3.38 -0.98
N SER A 40 6.56 4.32 -0.46
CA SER A 40 6.25 5.03 0.79
C SER A 40 5.21 6.09 0.49
N LEU A 41 4.03 6.00 1.09
CA LEU A 41 3.10 7.12 1.08
C LEU A 41 3.65 8.13 2.10
N SER A 42 3.97 9.34 1.68
CA SER A 42 4.50 10.34 2.62
C SER A 42 3.47 10.56 3.71
N PHE A 43 3.89 10.47 4.98
CA PHE A 43 3.02 10.76 6.12
C PHE A 43 2.32 12.13 5.95
N THR A 44 3.03 13.11 5.38
CA THR A 44 2.50 14.44 5.08
C THR A 44 1.30 14.39 4.14
N ASP A 45 1.34 13.54 3.09
CA ASP A 45 0.24 13.43 2.12
C ASP A 45 -0.97 12.74 2.74
N ALA A 46 -0.73 11.68 3.52
CA ALA A 46 -1.79 10.97 4.25
C ALA A 46 -2.45 11.88 5.30
N PHE A 47 -1.65 12.64 6.03
CA PHE A 47 -2.10 13.58 7.05
C PHE A 47 -2.89 14.74 6.45
N LEU A 48 -2.41 15.31 5.34
CA LEU A 48 -3.09 16.41 4.65
C LEU A 48 -4.45 15.96 4.10
N ALA A 49 -4.49 14.79 3.45
CA ALA A 49 -5.74 14.21 2.96
C ALA A 49 -6.70 13.91 4.11
N GLY A 50 -6.21 13.25 5.17
CA GLY A 50 -7.02 12.93 6.36
C GLY A 50 -7.60 14.17 7.03
N SER A 51 -6.81 15.22 7.19
CA SER A 51 -7.23 16.49 7.80
C SER A 51 -8.28 17.21 6.96
N PHE A 52 -8.08 17.26 5.63
CA PHE A 52 -9.05 17.86 4.72
C PHE A 52 -10.41 17.16 4.80
N PHE A 53 -10.42 15.83 4.74
CA PHE A 53 -11.66 15.06 4.82
C PHE A 53 -12.30 15.11 6.21
N LEU A 54 -11.52 15.14 7.29
CA LEU A 54 -12.04 15.29 8.65
C LEU A 54 -12.83 16.59 8.77
N ILE A 55 -12.26 17.71 8.33
CA ILE A 55 -12.92 19.03 8.37
C ILE A 55 -14.16 19.01 7.48
N ALA A 56 -14.06 18.50 6.26
CA ALA A 56 -15.16 18.43 5.32
C ALA A 56 -16.34 17.61 5.87
N VAL A 57 -16.08 16.40 6.36
CA VAL A 57 -17.10 15.51 6.94
C VAL A 57 -17.69 16.11 8.21
N TYR A 58 -16.88 16.75 9.04
CA TYR A 58 -17.36 17.40 10.26
C TYR A 58 -18.34 18.55 9.97
N ILE A 59 -17.94 19.48 9.09
CA ILE A 59 -18.77 20.63 8.71
C ILE A 59 -20.05 20.16 8.00
N SER A 60 -19.94 19.21 7.07
CA SER A 60 -21.11 18.71 6.35
C SER A 60 -22.09 18.00 7.27
N ASN A 61 -21.62 17.21 8.24
CA ASN A 61 -22.51 16.56 9.21
C ASN A 61 -23.25 17.57 10.10
N ILE A 62 -22.56 18.63 10.55
CA ILE A 62 -23.20 19.71 11.31
C ILE A 62 -24.29 20.38 10.48
N ILE A 63 -24.01 20.74 9.23
CA ILE A 63 -24.97 21.41 8.35
C ILE A 63 -26.19 20.52 8.11
N VAL A 64 -25.97 19.23 7.80
CA VAL A 64 -27.07 18.30 7.52
C VAL A 64 -27.90 18.04 8.76
N LEU A 65 -27.29 17.83 9.94
CA LEU A 65 -28.01 17.57 11.18
C LEU A 65 -28.75 18.80 11.72
N LEU A 66 -28.26 20.02 11.47
CA LEU A 66 -28.97 21.24 11.87
C LEU A 66 -30.11 21.61 10.91
N ARG A 67 -29.89 21.48 9.59
CA ARG A 67 -30.84 21.95 8.57
C ARG A 67 -31.85 20.89 8.14
N TRP A 68 -31.46 19.61 8.17
CA TRP A 68 -32.23 18.49 7.64
C TRP A 68 -32.10 17.24 8.52
N GLN A 69 -32.54 17.34 9.78
CA GLN A 69 -32.48 16.23 10.76
C GLN A 69 -33.00 14.90 10.21
N ARG A 70 -34.10 14.92 9.44
CA ARG A 70 -34.70 13.71 8.84
C ARG A 70 -33.78 13.01 7.83
N PHE A 71 -32.86 13.73 7.20
CA PHE A 71 -31.95 13.19 6.19
C PHE A 71 -30.55 12.86 6.75
N GLY A 72 -30.26 13.21 8.01
CA GLY A 72 -28.95 12.96 8.63
C GLY A 72 -28.55 11.48 8.64
N ILE A 73 -29.50 10.58 8.86
CA ILE A 73 -29.25 9.13 8.83
C ILE A 73 -28.83 8.69 7.41
N PHE A 74 -29.59 9.09 6.38
CA PHE A 74 -29.28 8.77 4.99
C PHE A 74 -27.93 9.33 4.55
N TYR A 75 -27.59 10.55 5.00
CA TYR A 75 -26.29 11.16 4.73
C TYR A 75 -25.13 10.37 5.33
N ASN A 76 -25.23 9.96 6.60
CA ASN A 76 -24.20 9.15 7.24
C ASN A 76 -24.06 7.76 6.60
N ILE A 77 -25.18 7.13 6.23
CA ILE A 77 -25.16 5.87 5.48
C ILE A 77 -24.46 6.07 4.13
N ALA A 78 -24.75 7.16 3.42
CA ALA A 78 -24.09 7.49 2.16
C ALA A 78 -22.57 7.69 2.34
N LEU A 79 -22.13 8.40 3.39
CA LEU A 79 -20.70 8.60 3.69
C LEU A 79 -19.96 7.30 4.01
N VAL A 80 -20.57 6.41 4.79
CA VAL A 80 -19.99 5.09 5.10
C VAL A 80 -19.95 4.22 3.85
N THR A 81 -21.01 4.24 3.04
CA THR A 81 -21.08 3.51 1.76
C THR A 81 -20.02 4.00 0.79
N ALA A 82 -19.81 5.32 0.70
CA ALA A 82 -18.76 5.92 -0.12
C ALA A 82 -17.37 5.49 0.35
N LEU A 83 -17.13 5.47 1.66
CA LEU A 83 -15.86 5.00 2.23
C LEU A 83 -15.60 3.51 1.92
N ALA A 84 -16.63 2.67 2.07
CA ALA A 84 -16.56 1.25 1.72
C ALA A 84 -16.31 1.04 0.22
N GLY A 85 -17.00 1.79 -0.65
CA GLY A 85 -16.77 1.77 -2.09
C GLY A 85 -15.34 2.20 -2.45
N PHE A 86 -14.84 3.25 -1.81
CA PHE A 86 -13.45 3.71 -1.97
C PHE A 86 -12.43 2.64 -1.55
N MET A 87 -12.69 1.93 -0.44
CA MET A 87 -11.86 0.82 0.02
C MET A 87 -11.75 -0.29 -1.04
N LEU A 88 -12.88 -0.70 -1.62
CA LEU A 88 -12.91 -1.74 -2.67
C LEU A 88 -12.22 -1.26 -3.96
N TYR A 89 -12.47 -0.01 -4.37
CA TYR A 89 -11.79 0.61 -5.50
C TYR A 89 -10.27 0.61 -5.30
N LYS A 90 -9.78 1.04 -4.13
CA LYS A 90 -8.35 1.05 -3.85
C LYS A 90 -7.76 -0.35 -3.78
N GLU A 91 -8.47 -1.31 -3.20
CA GLU A 91 -8.00 -2.70 -3.18
C GLU A 91 -7.84 -3.29 -4.59
N THR A 92 -8.79 -3.03 -5.49
CA THR A 92 -8.69 -3.46 -6.90
C THR A 92 -7.56 -2.75 -7.65
N GLU A 93 -7.39 -1.45 -7.44
CA GLU A 93 -6.28 -0.68 -8.01
C GLU A 93 -4.91 -1.22 -7.54
N TYR A 94 -4.77 -1.56 -6.26
CA TYR A 94 -3.53 -2.10 -5.71
C TYR A 94 -3.22 -3.50 -6.24
N LYS A 95 -4.23 -4.38 -6.32
CA LYS A 95 -4.10 -5.72 -6.90
C LYS A 95 -3.69 -5.67 -8.38
N THR A 96 -4.30 -4.79 -9.17
CA THR A 96 -3.99 -4.65 -10.60
C THR A 96 -2.56 -4.14 -10.80
N ARG A 97 -2.13 -3.12 -10.04
CA ARG A 97 -0.75 -2.62 -10.08
C ARG A 97 0.27 -3.67 -9.63
N ALA A 98 -0.04 -4.45 -8.59
CA ALA A 98 0.83 -5.53 -8.13
C ALA A 98 0.95 -6.63 -9.20
N ALA A 99 -0.17 -7.00 -9.83
CA ALA A 99 -0.18 -7.97 -10.92
C ALA A 99 0.62 -7.47 -12.13
N MET A 100 0.50 -6.20 -12.51
CA MET A 100 1.29 -5.61 -13.60
C MET A 100 2.78 -5.59 -13.28
N ARG A 101 3.16 -5.20 -12.04
CA ARG A 101 4.55 -5.24 -11.58
C ARG A 101 5.10 -6.66 -11.65
N ASN A 102 4.39 -7.65 -11.12
CA ASN A 102 4.83 -9.05 -11.15
C ASN A 102 4.94 -9.58 -12.58
N ARG A 103 4.05 -9.18 -13.49
CA ARG A 103 4.14 -9.52 -14.92
C ARG A 103 5.41 -8.94 -15.56
N ARG A 104 5.77 -7.69 -15.24
CA ARG A 104 7.00 -7.05 -15.74
C ARG A 104 8.24 -7.76 -15.21
N LEU A 105 8.30 -8.03 -13.90
CA LEU A 105 9.41 -8.76 -13.28
C LEU A 105 9.57 -10.15 -13.90
N ARG A 106 8.47 -10.90 -14.09
CA ARG A 106 8.52 -12.22 -14.77
C ARG A 106 8.90 -12.14 -16.24
N ALA A 107 8.62 -11.04 -16.93
CA ALA A 107 9.09 -10.84 -18.29
C ALA A 107 10.60 -10.60 -18.32
N GLU A 108 11.11 -9.80 -17.38
CA GLU A 108 12.55 -9.54 -17.22
C GLU A 108 13.32 -10.81 -16.84
N VAL A 109 12.78 -11.63 -15.92
CA VAL A 109 13.35 -12.95 -15.58
C VAL A 109 13.48 -13.83 -16.82
N ARG A 110 12.41 -13.96 -17.62
CA ARG A 110 12.44 -14.77 -18.85
C ARG A 110 13.45 -14.26 -19.88
N LEU A 111 13.62 -12.95 -19.99
CA LEU A 111 14.63 -12.37 -20.87
C LEU A 111 16.04 -12.70 -20.39
N LEU A 112 16.31 -12.57 -19.08
CA LEU A 112 17.62 -12.90 -18.50
C LEU A 112 17.94 -14.38 -18.58
N GLU A 113 16.97 -15.25 -18.32
CA GLU A 113 17.09 -16.71 -18.53
C GLU A 113 17.44 -17.02 -19.99
N PHE A 114 16.77 -16.35 -20.95
CA PHE A 114 17.09 -16.51 -22.36
C PHE A 114 18.52 -16.02 -22.69
N HIS A 115 18.98 -14.91 -22.09
CA HIS A 115 20.35 -14.45 -22.28
C HIS A 115 21.39 -15.40 -21.68
N LEU A 116 21.10 -16.00 -20.52
CA LEU A 116 21.96 -17.01 -19.90
C LEU A 116 22.09 -18.28 -20.75
N THR A 117 21.08 -18.65 -21.54
CA THR A 117 21.24 -19.78 -22.48
C THR A 117 22.27 -19.49 -23.58
N LYS A 118 22.54 -18.21 -23.87
CA LYS A 118 23.56 -17.78 -24.84
C LYS A 118 24.92 -17.56 -24.20
N ASP A 119 24.94 -17.00 -23.00
CA ASP A 119 26.16 -16.76 -22.23
C ASP A 119 25.94 -17.11 -20.76
N ALA A 120 26.27 -18.36 -20.41
CA ALA A 120 26.14 -18.88 -19.05
C ALA A 120 27.26 -18.40 -18.11
N SER A 121 28.27 -17.70 -18.61
CA SER A 121 29.41 -17.24 -17.81
C SER A 121 29.22 -15.85 -17.22
N ASN A 122 28.14 -15.16 -17.60
CA ASN A 122 27.88 -13.79 -17.19
C ASN A 122 27.29 -13.70 -15.77
N ALA A 123 28.15 -13.44 -14.79
CA ALA A 123 27.77 -13.30 -13.39
C ALA A 123 26.76 -12.15 -13.14
N ALA A 124 26.78 -11.08 -13.94
CA ALA A 124 25.86 -9.95 -13.78
C ALA A 124 24.40 -10.34 -14.04
N TYR A 125 24.15 -11.30 -14.93
CA TYR A 125 22.79 -11.82 -15.17
C TYR A 125 22.29 -12.64 -13.98
N TYR A 126 23.15 -13.45 -13.35
CA TYR A 126 22.79 -14.17 -12.12
C TYR A 126 22.53 -13.23 -10.96
N GLU A 127 23.33 -12.17 -10.81
CA GLU A 127 23.08 -11.15 -9.81
C GLU A 127 21.70 -10.53 -10.01
N ARG A 128 21.40 -10.03 -11.22
CA ARG A 128 20.11 -9.41 -11.51
C ARG A 128 18.93 -10.37 -11.32
N LEU A 129 19.07 -11.64 -11.74
CA LEU A 129 18.05 -12.67 -11.51
C LEU A 129 17.79 -12.88 -10.02
N SER A 130 18.84 -12.90 -9.18
CA SER A 130 18.67 -13.02 -7.74
C SER A 130 17.87 -11.85 -7.15
N GLU A 131 18.02 -10.63 -7.68
CA GLU A 131 17.22 -9.47 -7.28
C GLU A 131 15.76 -9.62 -7.69
N LEU A 132 15.52 -10.07 -8.92
CA LEU A 132 14.17 -10.22 -9.45
C LEU A 132 13.40 -11.32 -8.72
N TYR A 133 14.04 -12.47 -8.43
CA TYR A 133 13.41 -13.52 -7.63
C TYR A 133 13.15 -13.08 -6.19
N GLU A 134 14.06 -12.32 -5.57
CA GLU A 134 13.83 -11.72 -4.25
C GLU A 134 12.60 -10.79 -4.29
N GLN A 135 12.50 -9.93 -5.32
CA GLN A 135 11.35 -9.04 -5.50
C GLN A 135 10.03 -9.78 -5.79
N LEU A 136 10.09 -10.96 -6.41
CA LEU A 136 8.94 -11.83 -6.65
C LEU A 136 8.56 -12.67 -5.40
N GLY A 137 9.37 -12.65 -4.34
CA GLY A 137 9.19 -13.47 -3.15
C GLY A 137 9.68 -14.92 -3.28
N GLU A 138 10.37 -15.24 -4.38
CA GLU A 138 10.89 -16.57 -4.68
C GLU A 138 12.26 -16.79 -4.01
N LYS A 139 12.28 -16.82 -2.66
CA LYS A 139 13.51 -16.83 -1.84
C LYS A 139 14.53 -17.92 -2.22
N ARG A 140 14.05 -19.14 -2.53
CA ARG A 140 14.93 -20.27 -2.91
C ARG A 140 15.63 -20.00 -4.24
N ALA A 141 14.87 -19.62 -5.26
CA ALA A 141 15.41 -19.28 -6.58
C ALA A 141 16.37 -18.08 -6.51
N ALA A 142 16.06 -17.09 -5.67
CA ALA A 142 16.95 -15.95 -5.43
C ALA A 142 18.30 -16.38 -4.84
N LEU A 143 18.29 -17.29 -3.86
CA LEU A 143 19.50 -17.79 -3.23
C LEU A 143 20.32 -18.71 -4.15
N ASP A 144 19.65 -19.59 -4.91
CA ASP A 144 20.33 -20.48 -5.86
C ASP A 144 21.05 -19.68 -6.97
N THR A 145 20.37 -18.66 -7.52
CA THR A 145 20.97 -17.77 -8.52
C THR A 145 22.09 -16.91 -7.93
N ALA A 146 21.95 -16.41 -6.70
CA ALA A 146 23.02 -15.68 -6.03
C ALA A 146 24.27 -16.56 -5.81
N ARG A 147 24.09 -17.84 -5.44
CA ARG A 147 25.19 -18.80 -5.29
C ARG A 147 25.89 -19.08 -6.63
N LEU A 148 25.14 -19.20 -7.72
CA LEU A 148 25.72 -19.37 -9.06
C LEU A 148 26.52 -18.13 -9.48
N GLY A 149 25.98 -16.92 -9.26
CA GLY A 149 26.70 -15.67 -9.52
C GLY A 149 27.99 -15.56 -8.70
N ALA A 150 27.95 -15.90 -7.41
CA ALA A 150 29.13 -15.88 -6.54
C ALA A 150 30.19 -16.93 -6.93
N LYS A 151 29.77 -18.07 -7.50
CA LYS A 151 30.71 -19.09 -8.04
C LYS A 151 31.44 -18.61 -9.29
N LEU A 152 30.73 -17.88 -10.16
CA LEU A 152 31.32 -17.33 -11.39
C LEU A 152 32.22 -16.13 -11.08
N GLU A 153 31.77 -15.23 -10.22
CA GLU A 153 32.51 -14.04 -9.84
C GLU A 153 32.46 -13.85 -8.31
N PRO A 154 33.49 -14.30 -7.57
CA PRO A 154 33.53 -14.26 -6.11
C PRO A 154 33.88 -12.86 -5.59
N THR A 155 33.05 -11.87 -5.93
CA THR A 155 33.19 -10.52 -5.38
C THR A 155 32.66 -10.45 -3.94
N VAL A 156 33.16 -9.47 -3.19
CA VAL A 156 32.66 -9.15 -1.84
C VAL A 156 31.15 -8.86 -1.89
N ARG A 157 30.68 -8.19 -2.95
CA ARG A 157 29.26 -7.89 -3.14
C ARG A 157 28.41 -9.16 -3.29
N ASN A 158 28.83 -10.11 -4.13
CA ASN A 158 28.10 -11.35 -4.37
C ASN A 158 28.06 -12.26 -3.13
N SER A 159 29.18 -12.38 -2.43
CA SER A 159 29.27 -13.15 -1.18
C SER A 159 28.40 -12.57 -0.06
N TRP A 160 28.39 -11.24 0.11
CA TRP A 160 27.50 -10.56 1.06
C TRP A 160 26.01 -10.77 0.72
N ARG A 161 25.67 -10.79 -0.57
CA ARG A 161 24.30 -11.03 -1.02
C ARG A 161 23.80 -12.43 -0.70
N VAL A 162 24.63 -13.46 -0.92
CA VAL A 162 24.31 -14.84 -0.52
C VAL A 162 24.08 -14.92 0.99
N LYS A 163 25.02 -14.38 1.79
CA LYS A 163 24.91 -14.38 3.25
C LYS A 163 23.64 -13.69 3.74
N ARG A 164 23.30 -12.52 3.19
CA ARG A 164 22.06 -11.81 3.52
C ARG A 164 20.80 -12.62 3.18
N LEU A 165 20.81 -13.32 2.05
CA LEU A 165 19.68 -14.17 1.65
C LEU A 165 19.58 -15.45 2.50
N GLU A 166 20.70 -15.95 3.03
CA GLU A 166 20.76 -17.06 4.00
C GLU A 166 20.27 -16.64 5.39
N ASP A 167 20.75 -15.50 5.90
CA ASP A 167 20.37 -14.97 7.22
C ASP A 167 18.89 -14.51 7.27
N GLY A 168 18.27 -14.26 6.12
CA GLY A 168 16.86 -13.85 5.97
C GLY A 168 15.86 -15.00 5.73
N GLN A 169 16.29 -16.26 5.82
CA GLN A 169 15.42 -17.45 5.78
C GLN A 169 14.83 -17.75 7.16
#